data_AF-A0A2S3QT85-F1
#
_entry.id   AF-A0A2S3QT85-F1
#
_cell.length_a   1.000
_cell.length_b   1.000
_cell.length_c   1.000
_cell.angle_alpha   90.00
_cell.angle_beta   90.00
_cell.angle_gamma   90.00
#
_symmetry.space_group_name_H-M   'P 1'
#
loop_
_entity.id
_entity.type
_entity.pdbx_description
1 polymer ?
#
loop_
_entity_poly.entity_id
_entity_poly.type
_entity_poly.pdbx_seq_one_letter_code
_entity_poly.pdbx_strand_id
1 'polypeptide(L)'
;MSDQEYTAPKRSYKKNWAFMGSVFFIMAIFYILFKRDFYLYVCEQENNAPACFLLSDIYQEDGEYAKAQKYLELSCQNKYEIACNKLGRGIPASIVK
;
A
#
# COMPACT_ATOMS: atom_id res chain seq x y z
N MET A 1 14.57 38.79 55.00
CA MET A 1 15.13 38.35 53.71
C MET A 1 14.93 36.85 53.66
N SER A 2 13.88 36.38 53.00
CA SER A 2 13.54 34.95 52.91
C SER A 2 13.82 34.50 51.49
N ASP A 3 14.83 33.66 51.31
CA ASP A 3 15.17 33.06 50.03
C ASP A 3 14.05 32.10 49.62
N GLN A 4 13.25 32.48 48.63
CA GLN A 4 12.32 31.56 47.99
C GLN A 4 13.08 30.70 46.99
N GLU A 5 13.23 29.43 47.34
CA GLU A 5 13.81 28.39 46.49
C GLU A 5 12.93 28.19 45.25
N TYR A 6 13.36 28.74 44.11
CA TYR A 6 12.67 28.60 42.83
C TYR A 6 12.93 27.21 42.24
N THR A 7 12.02 26.27 42.47
CA THR A 7 12.09 24.94 41.85
C THR A 7 11.47 24.95 40.45
N ALA A 8 12.28 24.74 39.41
CA ALA A 8 11.79 24.61 38.04
C ALA A 8 10.81 23.43 37.90
N PRO A 9 9.67 23.57 37.19
CA PRO A 9 8.71 22.49 37.05
C PRO A 9 9.34 21.34 36.24
N LYS A 10 9.51 20.18 36.87
CA LYS A 10 9.90 18.93 36.18
C LYS A 10 8.83 18.59 35.14
N ARG A 11 9.09 18.89 33.86
CA ARG A 11 8.27 18.40 32.73
C ARG A 11 8.42 16.89 32.65
N SER A 12 7.60 16.18 33.41
CA SER A 12 7.47 14.73 33.31
C SER A 12 6.72 14.41 32.02
N TYR A 13 7.46 14.12 30.95
CA TYR A 13 6.91 13.52 29.74
C TYR A 13 6.30 12.16 30.08
N LYS A 14 5.01 12.13 30.38
CA LYS A 14 4.27 10.89 30.60
C LYS A 14 4.12 10.20 29.25
N LYS A 15 4.84 9.10 29.05
CA LYS A 15 4.73 8.24 27.86
C LYS A 15 3.34 7.63 27.82
N ASN A 16 2.46 8.21 27.02
CA ASN A 16 1.14 7.64 26.75
C ASN A 16 1.29 6.51 25.71
N TRP A 17 1.74 5.33 26.15
CA TRP A 17 1.87 4.15 25.29
C TRP A 17 0.56 3.79 24.57
N ALA A 18 -0.59 4.08 25.21
CA ALA A 18 -1.90 3.96 24.59
C ALA A 18 -2.08 4.90 23.38
N PHE A 19 -1.57 6.13 23.45
CA PHE A 19 -1.61 7.07 22.33
C PHE A 19 -0.71 6.62 21.17
N MET A 20 0.48 6.10 21.48
CA MET A 20 1.36 5.53 20.45
C MET A 20 0.69 4.33 19.77
N GLY A 21 0.11 3.41 20.56
CA GLY A 21 -0.63 2.27 20.03
C GLY A 21 -1.82 2.67 19.17
N SER A 22 -2.61 3.68 19.58
CA SER A 22 -3.74 4.15 18.79
C SER A 22 -3.33 4.74 17.45
N VAL A 23 -2.20 5.45 17.38
CA VAL A 23 -1.68 6.00 16.12
C VAL A 23 -1.31 4.89 15.16
N PHE A 24 -0.61 3.85 15.60
CA PHE A 24 -0.28 2.70 14.74
C PHE A 24 -1.52 1.95 14.26
N PHE A 25 -2.52 1.80 15.13
CA PHE A 25 -3.78 1.15 14.76
C PHE A 25 -4.55 1.94 13.70
N ILE A 26 -4.65 3.26 13.88
CA ILE A 26 -5.27 4.17 12.90
C ILE A 26 -4.52 4.09 11.56
N MET A 27 -3.19 4.14 11.58
CA MET A 27 -2.37 4.00 10.36
C MET A 27 -2.59 2.67 9.65
N ALA A 28 -2.73 1.56 10.38
CA ALA A 28 -3.03 0.26 9.81
C ALA A 28 -4.41 0.21 9.15
N ILE A 29 -5.44 0.79 9.79
CA ILE A 29 -6.77 0.92 9.20
C ILE A 29 -6.72 1.74 7.92
N PHE A 30 -6.07 2.91 7.96
CA PHE A 30 -5.88 3.74 6.77
C PHE A 30 -5.19 2.96 5.65
N TYR A 31 -4.13 2.21 5.96
CA TYR A 31 -3.49 1.36 4.96
C TYR A 31 -4.48 0.37 4.32
N ILE A 32 -5.26 -0.37 5.12
CA ILE A 32 -6.20 -1.36 4.60
C ILE A 32 -7.27 -0.72 3.72
N LEU A 33 -7.82 0.43 4.13
CA LEU A 33 -8.87 1.12 3.39
C LEU A 33 -8.38 1.68 2.05
N PHE A 34 -7.18 2.26 2.03
CA PHE A 34 -6.65 2.94 0.84
C PHE A 34 -5.76 2.06 -0.04
N LYS A 35 -5.40 0.84 0.40
CA LYS A 35 -4.50 -0.09 -0.31
C LYS A 35 -4.90 -0.24 -1.78
N ARG A 36 -6.18 -0.54 -2.04
CA ARG A 36 -6.70 -0.80 -3.39
C ARG A 36 -6.60 0.43 -4.28
N ASP A 37 -7.08 1.57 -3.80
CA ASP A 37 -7.09 2.82 -4.56
C ASP A 37 -5.68 3.29 -4.91
N PHE A 38 -4.73 3.09 -3.98
CA PHE A 38 -3.32 3.35 -4.24
C PHE A 38 -2.77 2.48 -5.38
N TYR A 39 -3.00 1.16 -5.33
CA TYR A 39 -2.55 0.26 -6.40
C TYR A 39 -3.26 0.49 -7.72
N LEU A 40 -4.54 0.89 -7.70
CA LEU A 40 -5.30 1.26 -8.89
C LEU A 40 -4.70 2.50 -9.55
N TYR A 41 -4.42 3.55 -8.78
CA TYR A 41 -3.78 4.75 -9.30
C TYR A 41 -2.41 4.45 -9.92
N VAL A 42 -1.54 3.76 -9.19
CA VAL A 42 -0.17 3.47 -9.64
C VAL A 42 -0.17 2.52 -10.85
N CYS A 43 -1.07 1.55 -10.89
CA CYS A 43 -1.24 0.67 -12.05
C CYS A 43 -1.71 1.46 -13.29
N GLU A 44 -2.78 2.23 -13.18
CA GLU A 44 -3.43 2.85 -14.34
C GLU A 44 -2.74 4.14 -14.82
N GLN A 45 -2.18 4.94 -13.91
CA GLN A 45 -1.56 6.23 -14.25
C GLN A 45 -0.07 6.09 -14.55
N GLU A 46 0.64 5.25 -13.79
CA GLU A 46 2.09 5.08 -13.95
C GLU A 46 2.46 3.85 -14.79
N ASN A 47 1.48 3.06 -15.23
CA ASN A 47 1.68 1.79 -15.95
C ASN A 47 2.63 0.83 -15.19
N ASN A 48 2.57 0.85 -13.86
CA ASN A 48 3.46 0.08 -13.01
C ASN A 48 3.04 -1.40 -13.01
N ALA A 49 3.82 -2.23 -13.67
CA ALA A 49 3.49 -3.64 -13.89
C ALA A 49 3.32 -4.45 -12.58
N PRO A 50 4.23 -4.35 -11.59
CA PRO A 50 4.02 -4.97 -10.27
C PRO A 50 2.76 -4.49 -9.54
N ALA A 51 2.42 -3.19 -9.61
CA ALA A 51 1.22 -2.66 -8.99
C ALA A 51 -0.06 -3.27 -9.59
N CYS A 52 -0.10 -3.42 -10.92
CA CYS A 52 -1.20 -4.11 -11.60
C CYS A 52 -1.33 -5.58 -11.18
N PHE A 53 -0.21 -6.27 -10.94
CA PHE A 53 -0.24 -7.64 -10.43
C PHE A 53 -0.84 -7.72 -9.03
N LEU A 54 -0.40 -6.86 -8.11
CA LEU A 54 -0.94 -6.83 -6.75
C LEU A 54 -2.43 -6.45 -6.74
N LEU A 55 -2.85 -5.55 -7.63
CA LEU A 55 -4.25 -5.21 -7.81
C LEU A 55 -5.08 -6.40 -8.31
N SER A 56 -4.50 -7.24 -9.18
CA SER A 56 -5.15 -8.48 -9.62
C SER A 56 -5.41 -9.45 -8.46
N ASP A 57 -4.44 -9.58 -7.55
CA ASP A 57 -4.58 -10.45 -6.37
C ASP A 57 -5.63 -9.89 -5.39
N ILE A 58 -5.66 -8.56 -5.18
CA ILE A 58 -6.69 -7.92 -4.36
C ILE A 58 -8.09 -8.20 -4.91
N TYR A 59 -8.31 -8.01 -6.22
CA TYR A 59 -9.61 -8.32 -6.82
C TYR A 59 -9.95 -9.80 -6.81
N GLN A 60 -8.95 -10.68 -6.88
CA GLN A 60 -9.14 -12.13 -6.74
C GLN A 60 -9.62 -12.48 -5.33
N GLU A 61 -9.00 -11.89 -4.30
CA GLU A 61 -9.39 -12.06 -2.89
C GLU A 61 -10.81 -11.55 -2.62
N ASP A 62 -11.20 -10.44 -3.26
CA ASP A 62 -12.55 -9.87 -3.17
C ASP A 62 -13.62 -10.64 -3.98
N GLY A 63 -13.22 -11.64 -4.77
CA GLY A 63 -14.12 -12.40 -5.66
C GLY A 63 -14.51 -11.66 -6.94
N GLU A 64 -13.87 -10.53 -7.25
CA GLU A 64 -14.07 -9.74 -8.46
C GLU A 64 -13.23 -10.29 -9.63
N TYR A 65 -13.47 -11.55 -10.02
CA TYR A 65 -12.63 -12.31 -10.95
C TYR A 65 -12.41 -11.63 -12.31
N ALA A 66 -13.41 -10.92 -12.83
CA ALA A 66 -13.27 -10.19 -14.10
C ALA A 66 -12.24 -9.06 -14.01
N LYS A 67 -12.22 -8.33 -12.88
CA LYS A 67 -11.21 -7.29 -12.65
C LYS A 67 -9.85 -7.90 -12.35
N ALA A 68 -9.82 -8.99 -11.58
CA ALA A 68 -8.59 -9.74 -11.33
C ALA A 68 -7.90 -10.13 -12.65
N GLN A 69 -8.64 -10.76 -13.57
CA GLN A 69 -8.12 -11.14 -14.89
C GLN A 69 -7.63 -9.92 -15.68
N LYS A 70 -8.41 -8.83 -15.73
CA LYS A 70 -8.03 -7.59 -16.44
C LYS A 70 -6.67 -7.07 -15.98
N TYR A 71 -6.46 -6.92 -14.66
CA TYR A 71 -5.23 -6.34 -14.13
C TYR A 71 -4.05 -7.30 -14.19
N LEU A 72 -4.29 -8.62 -14.13
CA LEU A 72 -3.26 -9.63 -14.38
C LEU A 72 -2.75 -9.57 -15.83
N GLU A 73 -3.67 -9.44 -16.78
CA GLU A 73 -3.32 -9.25 -18.20
C GLU A 73 -2.57 -7.95 -18.44
N LEU A 74 -3.02 -6.84 -17.85
CA LEU A 74 -2.34 -5.55 -17.95
C LEU A 74 -0.92 -5.60 -17.37
N SER A 75 -0.74 -6.28 -16.24
CA SER A 75 0.58 -6.51 -15.65
C SER A 75 1.51 -7.29 -16.58
N CYS A 76 1.00 -8.36 -17.21
CA CYS A 76 1.77 -9.11 -18.21
C CYS A 76 2.07 -8.28 -19.47
N GLN A 77 1.12 -7.48 -19.96
CA GLN A 77 1.34 -6.54 -21.08
C GLN A 77 2.46 -5.53 -20.76
N ASN A 78 2.52 -5.08 -19.51
CA ASN A 78 3.60 -4.25 -18.97
C ASN A 78 4.86 -5.06 -18.60
N LYS A 79 4.99 -6.28 -19.14
CA LYS A 79 6.17 -7.16 -19.07
C LYS A 79 6.54 -7.63 -17.66
N TYR A 80 5.57 -7.71 -16.75
CA TYR A 80 5.82 -8.36 -15.47
C TYR A 80 5.84 -9.89 -15.64
N GLU A 81 7.03 -10.47 -15.55
CA GLU A 81 7.26 -11.90 -15.80
C GLU A 81 6.35 -12.81 -14.95
N ILE A 82 6.18 -12.47 -13.66
CA ILE A 82 5.34 -13.25 -12.73
C ILE A 82 3.88 -13.29 -13.22
N ALA A 83 3.37 -12.17 -13.73
CA ALA A 83 2.00 -12.12 -14.27
C ALA A 83 1.86 -12.98 -15.53
N CYS A 84 2.83 -12.91 -16.45
CA CYS A 84 2.82 -13.71 -17.66
C CYS A 84 2.91 -15.22 -17.36
N ASN A 85 3.76 -15.61 -16.41
CA ASN A 85 3.87 -16.99 -15.95
C ASN A 85 2.57 -17.49 -15.33
N LYS A 86 1.89 -16.65 -14.53
CA LYS A 86 0.57 -16.99 -13.95
C LYS A 86 -0.52 -17.19 -15.01
N LEU A 87 -0.38 -16.54 -16.17
CA LEU A 87 -1.24 -16.71 -17.34
C LEU A 87 -0.80 -17.86 -18.28
N GLY A 88 0.35 -18.51 -18.02
CA GLY A 88 0.93 -19.51 -18.90
C GLY A 88 1.44 -18.94 -20.24
N ARG A 89 1.85 -17.66 -20.27
CA ARG A 89 2.31 -16.94 -21.47
C ARG A 89 3.77 -16.51 -21.32
N GLY A 90 4.46 -16.34 -22.46
CA GLY A 90 5.77 -15.67 -22.49
C GLY A 90 5.64 -14.15 -22.34
N ILE A 91 6.77 -13.47 -22.07
CA ILE A 91 6.83 -12.01 -21.98
C ILE A 91 6.52 -11.41 -23.36
N PRO A 92 5.56 -10.48 -23.48
CA PRO A 92 5.22 -9.88 -24.76
C PRO A 92 6.38 -9.02 -25.30
N ALA A 93 6.61 -9.12 -26.62
CA ALA A 93 7.56 -8.26 -27.32
C ALA A 93 7.17 -6.78 -27.19
N SER A 94 8.15 -5.87 -27.26
CA SER A 94 7.89 -4.43 -27.21
C SER A 94 6.90 -4.02 -28.30
N ILE A 95 5.71 -3.55 -27.90
CA ILE A 95 4.92 -2.67 -28.75
C ILE A 95 5.63 -1.32 -28.70
N VAL A 96 6.50 -1.09 -29.69
CA VAL A 96 6.98 0.26 -29.99
C VAL A 96 5.75 1.05 -30.37
N LYS A 97 5.39 2.03 -29.55
CA LYS A 97 4.33 2.99 -29.85
C LYS A 97 4.97 4.32 -30.23
#